data_AF-A0A803MYL6-F1
#
_entry.id   AF-A0A803MYL6-F1
#
_cell.length_a   1.000
_cell.length_b   1.000
_cell.length_c   1.000
_cell.angle_alpha   90.00
_cell.angle_beta   90.00
_cell.angle_gamma   90.00
#
_symmetry.space_group_name_H-M   'P 1'
#
loop_
_entity.id
_entity.type
_entity.pdbx_description
1 polymer ?
#
loop_
_entity_poly.entity_id
_entity_poly.type
_entity_poly.pdbx_seq_one_letter_code
_entity_poly.pdbx_strand_id
1 'polypeptide(L)'
;MIEAELRLLANALQDVSNQRFVLLSETCIPLFNFSTIYSYLINSTQSYVQAYDKSGPAARGRYKHRLGPNITLHDWRKGSQWFEMDRELAIKVMSDQRYFLSFKGACLKSACYADEHYLPTWMNMNAGQRNSNRSITWVNWSKGGCHPAKYDRIHITAEFFEEVKELEDLSL
;
A
#
# COMPACT_ATOMS: atom_id res chain seq x y z
N MET A 1 -8.46 1.27 9.87
CA MET A 1 -8.43 0.21 8.83
C MET A 1 -7.31 -0.81 9.06
N ILE A 2 -6.12 -0.42 9.55
CA ILE A 2 -5.00 -1.33 9.88
C ILE A 2 -5.42 -2.66 10.53
N GLU A 3 -6.21 -2.65 11.61
CA GLU A 3 -6.60 -3.90 12.28
C GLU A 3 -7.36 -4.87 11.36
N ALA A 4 -8.19 -4.36 10.46
CA ALA A 4 -8.91 -5.19 9.50
C ALA A 4 -7.96 -5.75 8.43
N GLU A 5 -7.05 -4.92 7.89
CA GLU A 5 -6.02 -5.34 6.93
C GLU A 5 -5.12 -6.44 7.50
N LEU A 6 -4.63 -6.26 8.73
CA LEU A 6 -3.79 -7.25 9.40
C LEU A 6 -4.56 -8.54 9.70
N ARG A 7 -5.87 -8.48 9.99
CA ARG A 7 -6.69 -9.68 10.14
C ARG A 7 -6.88 -10.43 8.83
N LEU A 8 -7.06 -9.73 7.72
CA LEU A 8 -7.12 -10.34 6.38
C LEU A 8 -5.78 -11.00 6.04
N LEU A 9 -4.67 -10.30 6.28
CA LEU A 9 -3.32 -10.82 6.06
C LEU A 9 -3.04 -12.06 6.91
N ALA A 10 -3.37 -12.01 8.20
CA ALA A 10 -3.23 -13.14 9.13
C ALA A 10 -4.02 -14.37 8.69
N ASN A 11 -5.24 -14.16 8.19
CA ASN A 11 -6.09 -15.23 7.68
C ASN A 11 -5.50 -15.84 6.40
N ALA A 12 -5.05 -15.01 5.46
CA ALA A 12 -4.42 -15.49 4.23
C ALA A 12 -3.10 -16.25 4.50
N LEU A 13 -2.35 -15.86 5.52
CA LEU A 13 -1.09 -16.52 5.92
C LEU A 13 -1.26 -17.93 6.46
N GLN A 14 -2.47 -18.31 6.89
CA GLN A 14 -2.77 -19.66 7.38
C GLN A 14 -2.55 -20.71 6.27
N ASP A 15 -2.78 -20.34 5.02
CA ASP A 15 -2.41 -21.18 3.88
C ASP A 15 -0.91 -21.03 3.60
N VAL A 16 -0.17 -22.12 3.75
CA VAL A 16 1.28 -22.18 3.54
C VAL A 16 1.66 -22.05 2.07
N SER A 17 0.73 -22.30 1.15
CA SER A 17 0.95 -22.18 -0.30
C SER A 17 0.94 -20.72 -0.77
N ASN A 18 0.30 -19.81 -0.02
CA ASN A 18 0.28 -18.38 -0.35
C ASN A 18 1.67 -17.74 -0.21
N GLN A 19 2.25 -17.31 -1.34
CA GLN A 19 3.58 -16.68 -1.40
C GLN A 19 3.55 -15.15 -1.55
N ARG A 20 2.47 -14.61 -2.12
CA ARG A 20 2.29 -13.19 -2.42
C ARG A 20 0.90 -12.77 -1.92
N PHE A 21 0.80 -11.59 -1.32
CA PHE A 21 -0.41 -11.10 -0.67
C PHE A 21 -0.80 -9.76 -1.26
N VAL A 22 -1.96 -9.69 -1.90
CA VAL A 22 -2.47 -8.48 -2.53
C VAL A 22 -3.74 -8.03 -1.83
N LEU A 23 -3.81 -6.76 -1.41
CA LEU A 23 -5.03 -6.15 -0.90
C LEU A 23 -5.76 -5.41 -2.02
N LEU A 24 -7.03 -5.77 -2.26
CA LEU A 24 -7.91 -5.17 -3.27
C LEU A 24 -9.25 -4.78 -2.64
N SER A 25 -10.01 -3.94 -3.35
CA SER A 25 -11.41 -3.60 -3.04
C SER A 25 -12.35 -4.07 -4.14
N GLU A 26 -13.67 -3.97 -3.89
CA GLU A 26 -14.72 -4.27 -4.89
C GLU A 26 -14.67 -3.38 -6.14
N THR A 27 -13.94 -2.26 -6.08
CA THR A 27 -13.77 -1.32 -7.19
C THR A 27 -12.48 -1.53 -7.97
N CYS A 28 -11.67 -2.54 -7.61
CA CYS A 28 -10.46 -2.89 -8.34
C CYS A 28 -10.82 -3.75 -9.55
N ILE A 29 -10.27 -3.39 -10.71
CA ILE A 29 -10.39 -4.17 -11.94
C ILE A 29 -9.00 -4.56 -12.44
N PRO A 30 -8.79 -5.81 -12.89
CA PRO A 30 -7.51 -6.23 -13.44
C PRO A 30 -7.30 -5.59 -14.82
N LEU A 31 -6.13 -4.97 -15.03
CA LEU A 31 -5.72 -4.47 -16.34
C LEU A 31 -5.09 -5.57 -17.20
N PHE A 32 -4.40 -6.51 -16.56
CA PHE A 32 -3.73 -7.63 -17.19
C PHE A 32 -4.43 -8.95 -16.82
N ASN A 33 -4.24 -9.98 -17.65
CA ASN A 33 -4.77 -11.30 -17.35
C ASN A 33 -4.04 -11.93 -16.14
N PHE A 34 -4.66 -12.96 -15.54
CA PHE A 34 -4.13 -13.62 -14.35
C PHE A 34 -2.71 -14.17 -14.56
N SER A 35 -2.44 -14.82 -15.70
CA SER A 35 -1.12 -15.40 -15.96
C SER A 35 -0.02 -14.36 -15.96
N THR A 36 -0.24 -13.20 -16.58
CA THR A 36 0.69 -12.06 -16.56
C THR A 36 0.93 -11.57 -15.13
N ILE A 37 -0.14 -11.33 -14.36
CA ILE A 37 -0.04 -10.86 -12.97
C ILE A 37 0.70 -11.88 -12.10
N TYR A 38 0.31 -13.15 -12.20
CA TYR A 38 0.90 -14.23 -11.42
C TYR A 38 2.39 -14.38 -11.72
N SER A 39 2.77 -14.47 -12.99
CA SER A 39 4.17 -14.59 -13.41
C SER A 39 4.99 -13.38 -12.99
N TYR A 40 4.43 -12.18 -13.04
CA TYR A 40 5.10 -10.97 -12.58
C TYR A 40 5.36 -11.00 -11.07
N LEU A 41 4.34 -11.29 -10.25
CA LEU A 41 4.45 -11.28 -8.79
C LEU A 41 5.31 -12.43 -8.26
N ILE A 42 5.15 -13.64 -8.79
CA ILE A 42 5.88 -14.81 -8.27
C ILE A 42 7.38 -14.75 -8.58
N ASN A 43 7.76 -14.11 -9.68
CA ASN A 43 9.16 -13.96 -10.09
C ASN A 43 9.80 -12.66 -9.54
N SER A 44 9.03 -11.79 -8.90
CA SER A 44 9.56 -10.55 -8.34
C SER A 44 10.38 -10.77 -7.08
N THR A 45 11.55 -10.13 -7.01
CA THR A 45 12.40 -10.09 -5.82
C THR A 45 12.02 -8.97 -4.84
N GLN A 46 11.07 -8.12 -5.21
CA GLN A 46 10.58 -7.00 -4.40
C GLN A 46 9.11 -7.15 -4.05
N SER A 47 8.69 -6.42 -3.01
CA SER A 47 7.29 -6.15 -2.68
C SER A 47 6.87 -4.76 -3.16
N TYR A 48 5.57 -4.52 -3.26
CA TYR A 48 5.01 -3.29 -3.81
C TYR A 48 4.09 -2.60 -2.80
N VAL A 49 4.71 -1.97 -1.81
CA VAL A 49 4.06 -0.99 -0.93
C VAL A 49 4.48 0.40 -1.36
N GLN A 50 3.52 1.23 -1.76
CA GLN A 50 3.82 2.62 -2.07
C GLN A 50 4.33 3.33 -0.81
N ALA A 51 5.51 3.95 -0.88
CA ALA A 51 6.08 4.66 0.26
C ALA A 51 6.84 5.88 -0.21
N TYR A 52 6.37 7.07 0.17
CA TYR A 52 6.99 8.33 -0.20
C TYR A 52 6.93 9.34 0.94
N ASP A 53 7.80 10.34 0.84
CA ASP A 53 7.86 11.46 1.76
C ASP A 53 7.53 12.78 1.03
N LYS A 54 6.47 13.45 1.48
CA LYS A 54 5.99 14.73 0.92
C LYS A 54 5.62 15.68 2.06
N SER A 55 5.95 16.96 1.90
CA SER A 55 5.70 18.01 2.90
C SER A 55 4.23 18.37 3.13
N GLY A 56 3.32 17.95 2.25
CA GLY A 56 1.92 18.38 2.26
C GLY A 56 1.09 17.95 3.49
N PRO A 57 -0.09 18.57 3.68
CA PRO A 57 -0.95 18.34 4.85
C PRO A 57 -1.48 16.90 4.94
N ALA A 58 -1.57 16.20 3.80
CA ALA A 58 -1.99 14.81 3.73
C ALA A 58 -0.87 13.80 4.00
N ALA A 59 0.40 14.23 4.05
CA ALA A 59 1.58 13.40 4.24
C ALA A 59 2.32 13.75 5.54
N ARG A 60 3.43 14.51 5.51
CA ARG A 60 4.13 14.95 6.73
C ARG A 60 3.22 15.70 7.72
N GLY A 61 2.23 16.44 7.23
CA GLY A 61 1.25 17.13 8.08
C GLY A 61 0.36 16.22 8.94
N ARG A 62 0.32 14.91 8.64
CA ARG A 62 -0.42 13.90 9.42
C ARG A 62 0.40 13.31 10.57
N TYR A 63 1.72 13.50 10.57
CA TYR A 63 2.60 12.98 11.61
C TYR A 63 2.18 13.46 13.00
N LYS A 64 2.32 12.59 14.01
CA LYS A 64 2.00 12.88 15.40
C LYS A 64 3.26 12.79 16.23
N HIS A 65 3.65 13.89 16.88
CA HIS A 65 4.84 13.92 17.73
C HIS A 65 4.86 12.84 18.83
N ARG A 66 3.68 12.38 19.28
CA ARG A 66 3.53 11.26 20.23
C ARG A 66 4.02 9.90 19.71
N LEU A 67 4.28 9.76 18.41
CA LEU A 67 4.91 8.57 17.84
C LEU A 67 6.42 8.53 18.14
N GLY A 68 7.03 9.67 18.44
CA GLY A 68 8.43 9.75 18.88
C GLY A 68 8.61 9.23 20.31
N PRO A 69 9.77 8.65 20.64
CA PRO A 69 10.94 8.48 19.77
C PRO A 69 10.88 7.23 18.86
N ASN A 70 9.85 6.39 18.98
CA ASN A 70 9.77 5.11 18.26
C ASN A 70 9.70 5.27 16.74
N ILE A 71 9.01 6.30 16.27
CA ILE A 71 8.91 6.66 14.85
C ILE A 71 9.13 8.16 14.79
N THR A 72 10.15 8.60 14.06
CA THR A 72 10.44 10.02 13.87
C THR A 72 9.75 10.56 12.61
N LEU A 73 9.75 11.89 12.45
CA LEU A 73 9.27 12.50 11.21
C LEU A 73 10.10 12.07 9.99
N HIS A 74 11.39 11.75 10.18
CA HIS A 74 12.25 11.26 9.10
C HIS A 74 11.85 9.86 8.63
N ASP A 75 11.34 9.03 9.54
CA ASP A 75 10.88 7.67 9.25
C ASP A 75 9.50 7.66 8.57
N TRP A 76 8.70 8.68 8.85
CA TRP A 76 7.31 8.79 8.41
C TRP A 76 7.18 8.76 6.89
N ARG A 77 6.36 7.82 6.38
CA ARG A 77 5.99 7.75 4.97
C ARG A 77 4.49 7.75 4.79
N LYS A 78 4.06 8.27 3.66
CA LYS A 78 2.70 8.11 3.14
C LYS A 78 2.74 7.09 2.00
N GLY A 79 1.63 6.38 1.84
CA GLY A 79 1.43 5.46 0.73
C GLY A 79 -0.04 5.29 0.40
N SER A 80 -0.26 4.40 -0.55
CA SER A 80 -1.54 3.80 -0.87
C SER A 80 -1.92 2.83 0.25
N GLN A 81 -3.22 2.68 0.51
CA GLN A 81 -3.71 1.59 1.35
C GLN A 81 -3.54 0.22 0.67
N TRP A 82 -3.66 0.19 -0.67
CA TRP A 82 -3.41 -0.99 -1.47
C TRP A 82 -1.94 -1.37 -1.40
N PHE A 83 -1.70 -2.65 -1.18
CA PHE A 83 -0.35 -3.20 -1.10
C PHE A 83 -0.26 -4.54 -1.81
N GLU A 84 0.96 -4.86 -2.17
CA GLU A 84 1.39 -6.22 -2.42
C GLU A 84 2.67 -6.51 -1.62
N MET A 85 2.76 -7.69 -1.01
CA MET A 85 4.01 -8.15 -0.42
C MET A 85 4.21 -9.66 -0.45
N ASP A 86 5.48 -10.07 -0.39
CA ASP A 86 5.86 -11.47 -0.23
C ASP A 86 5.54 -12.02 1.17
N ARG A 87 5.51 -13.35 1.29
CA ARG A 87 5.19 -14.06 2.52
C ARG A 87 6.12 -13.74 3.69
N GLU A 88 7.40 -13.60 3.44
CA GLU A 88 8.37 -13.35 4.50
C GLU A 88 8.15 -11.96 5.11
N LEU A 89 7.88 -10.96 4.27
CA LEU A 89 7.52 -9.62 4.71
C LEU A 89 6.16 -9.60 5.41
N ALA A 90 5.16 -10.32 4.90
CA ALA A 90 3.86 -10.45 5.55
C ALA A 90 3.99 -11.00 6.98
N ILE A 91 4.81 -12.03 7.19
CA ILE A 91 5.08 -12.58 8.53
C ILE A 91 5.75 -11.54 9.45
N LYS A 92 6.72 -10.78 8.93
CA LYS A 92 7.40 -9.72 9.70
C LYS A 92 6.46 -8.59 10.09
N VAL A 93 5.59 -8.16 9.17
CA VAL A 93 4.55 -7.16 9.44
C VAL A 93 3.57 -7.68 10.50
N MET A 94 3.11 -8.92 10.39
CA MET A 94 2.21 -9.53 11.39
C MET A 94 2.85 -9.70 12.77
N SER A 95 4.18 -9.81 12.82
CA SER A 95 4.94 -9.89 14.06
C SER A 95 5.21 -8.52 14.69
N ASP A 96 4.91 -7.41 14.00
CA ASP A 96 5.10 -6.08 14.54
C ASP A 96 4.04 -5.75 15.61
N GLN A 97 4.52 -5.64 16.85
CA GLN A 97 3.74 -5.08 17.95
C GLN A 97 4.10 -3.63 18.23
N ARG A 98 5.36 -3.25 18.03
CA ARG A 98 5.90 -1.97 18.50
C ARG A 98 5.33 -0.79 17.73
N TYR A 99 5.39 -0.84 16.40
CA TYR A 99 4.94 0.28 15.58
C TYR A 99 3.41 0.27 15.50
N PHE A 100 2.79 -0.90 15.35
CA PHE A 100 1.34 -1.04 15.42
C PHE A 100 0.73 -0.42 16.68
N LEU A 101 1.24 -0.73 17.88
CA LEU A 101 0.76 -0.14 19.13
C LEU A 101 1.03 1.37 19.21
N SER A 102 2.14 1.84 18.65
CA SER A 102 2.46 3.27 18.58
C SER A 102 1.42 4.02 17.73
N PHE A 103 1.06 3.50 16.55
CA PHE A 103 -0.01 4.03 15.72
C PHE A 103 -1.37 3.95 16.43
N LYS A 104 -1.70 2.79 17.01
CA LYS A 104 -2.96 2.58 17.73
C LYS A 104 -3.14 3.57 18.87
N GLY A 105 -2.10 3.91 19.63
CA GLY A 105 -2.17 4.90 20.71
C GLY A 105 -2.19 6.35 20.19
N ALA A 106 -1.33 6.69 19.25
CA ALA A 106 -1.16 8.08 18.80
C ALA A 106 -2.31 8.59 17.93
N CYS A 107 -2.99 7.71 17.18
CA CYS A 107 -3.93 8.07 16.12
C CYS A 107 -5.43 7.96 16.48
N LEU A 108 -5.80 7.64 17.73
CA LEU A 108 -7.19 7.38 18.17
C LEU A 108 -8.21 8.51 17.91
N LYS A 109 -7.78 9.78 17.92
CA LYS A 109 -8.67 10.95 17.90
C LYS A 109 -8.34 11.97 16.81
N SER A 110 -7.47 11.60 15.88
CA SER A 110 -6.91 12.53 14.92
C SER A 110 -7.02 11.95 13.52
N ALA A 111 -7.26 12.83 12.54
CA ALA A 111 -7.11 12.53 11.13
C ALA A 111 -5.64 12.21 10.83
N CYS A 112 -5.23 10.98 11.15
CA CYS A 112 -3.90 10.39 11.01
C CYS A 112 -3.86 9.44 9.81
N TYR A 113 -5.01 8.89 9.39
CA TYR A 113 -5.12 7.95 8.25
C TYR A 113 -4.06 6.86 8.36
N ALA A 114 -4.05 6.18 9.51
CA ALA A 114 -2.97 5.28 9.90
C ALA A 114 -2.80 4.13 8.87
N ASP A 115 -3.87 3.74 8.20
CA ASP A 115 -3.90 2.80 7.06
C ASP A 115 -3.09 3.26 5.84
N GLU A 116 -2.93 4.57 5.61
CA GLU A 116 -2.07 5.11 4.55
C GLU A 116 -0.63 5.40 5.00
N HIS A 117 -0.28 5.10 6.27
CA HIS A 117 0.97 5.54 6.87
C HIS A 117 1.73 4.44 7.62
N TYR A 118 1.02 3.49 8.25
CA TYR A 118 1.61 2.42 9.05
C TYR A 118 2.53 1.54 8.21
N LEU A 119 1.97 0.89 7.18
CA LEU A 119 2.73 -0.04 6.35
C LEU A 119 3.85 0.68 5.55
N PRO A 120 3.62 1.84 4.91
CA PRO A 120 4.69 2.60 4.26
C PRO A 120 5.84 3.00 5.21
N THR A 121 5.51 3.43 6.43
CA THR A 121 6.53 3.79 7.44
C THR A 121 7.27 2.55 7.92
N TRP A 122 6.56 1.46 8.18
CA TRP A 122 7.17 0.19 8.56
C TRP A 122 8.13 -0.31 7.49
N MET A 123 7.75 -0.24 6.21
CA MET A 123 8.62 -0.62 5.09
C MET A 123 9.88 0.23 5.03
N ASN A 124 9.76 1.56 5.14
CA ASN A 124 10.92 2.45 5.15
C ASN A 124 11.90 2.16 6.29
N MET A 125 11.40 1.79 7.47
CA MET A 125 12.23 1.51 8.64
C MET A 125 12.86 0.11 8.63
N ASN A 126 12.15 -0.90 8.10
CA ASN A 126 12.50 -2.31 8.32
C ASN A 126 12.84 -3.07 7.03
N ALA A 127 12.39 -2.61 5.86
CA ALA A 127 12.40 -3.40 4.64
C ALA A 127 12.62 -2.58 3.35
N GLY A 128 13.19 -1.37 3.45
CA GLY A 128 13.30 -0.45 2.30
C GLY A 128 14.00 -1.05 1.08
N GLN A 129 14.99 -1.91 1.28
CA GLN A 129 15.73 -2.58 0.19
C GLN A 129 14.91 -3.67 -0.54
N ARG A 130 13.87 -4.21 0.12
CA ARG A 130 12.97 -5.22 -0.45
C ARG A 130 11.66 -4.62 -0.97
N ASN A 131 11.48 -3.31 -0.82
CA ASN A 131 10.29 -2.61 -1.26
C ASN A 131 10.59 -1.74 -2.47
N SER A 132 9.74 -1.82 -3.49
CA SER A 132 9.85 -0.99 -4.70
C SER A 132 9.44 0.47 -4.47
N ASN A 133 8.81 0.78 -3.32
CA ASN A 133 8.21 2.08 -3.00
C ASN A 133 7.08 2.52 -3.93
N ARG A 134 6.57 1.62 -4.79
CA ARG A 134 5.39 1.82 -5.65
C ARG A 134 4.29 0.79 -5.33
N SER A 135 3.09 1.04 -5.85
CA SER A 135 1.98 0.09 -5.82
C SER A 135 1.92 -0.69 -7.15
N ILE A 136 1.25 -1.85 -7.14
CA ILE A 136 0.79 -2.54 -8.36
C ILE A 136 -0.61 -2.09 -8.82
N THR A 137 -1.21 -1.15 -8.09
CA THR A 137 -2.51 -0.56 -8.42
C THR A 137 -2.31 0.84 -8.96
N TRP A 138 -2.81 1.10 -10.16
CA TRP A 138 -2.91 2.45 -10.70
C TRP A 138 -4.14 3.17 -10.13
N VAL A 139 -3.99 4.44 -9.79
CA VAL A 139 -5.07 5.27 -9.27
C VAL A 139 -4.94 6.69 -9.82
N ASN A 140 -6.01 7.20 -10.41
CA ASN A 140 -6.05 8.56 -10.92
C ASN A 140 -6.48 9.58 -9.84
N TRP A 141 -5.54 10.40 -9.40
CA TRP A 141 -5.75 11.49 -8.44
C TRP A 141 -5.82 12.89 -9.07
N SER A 142 -5.89 13.01 -10.41
CA SER A 142 -5.82 14.31 -11.10
C SER A 142 -6.93 15.29 -10.72
N LYS A 143 -8.10 14.76 -10.33
CA LYS A 143 -9.25 15.57 -9.86
C LYS A 143 -9.08 16.11 -8.43
N GLY A 144 -8.09 15.62 -7.67
CA GLY A 144 -7.89 15.95 -6.26
C GLY A 144 -9.00 15.44 -5.34
N GLY A 145 -8.98 15.87 -4.08
CA GLY A 145 -9.98 15.50 -3.07
C GLY A 145 -9.59 14.28 -2.22
N CYS A 146 -10.59 13.71 -1.53
CA CYS A 146 -10.39 12.58 -0.61
C CYS A 146 -10.55 11.21 -1.29
N HIS A 147 -11.02 11.18 -2.54
CA HIS A 147 -11.28 9.96 -3.29
C HIS A 147 -10.70 10.09 -4.71
N PRO A 148 -10.24 8.98 -5.29
CA PRO A 148 -9.74 8.98 -6.65
C PRO A 148 -10.85 9.23 -7.68
N ALA A 149 -10.45 9.51 -8.91
CA ALA A 149 -11.40 9.73 -10.00
C ALA A 149 -12.31 8.51 -10.19
N LYS A 150 -13.62 8.75 -10.24
CA LYS A 150 -14.62 7.75 -10.60
C LYS A 150 -14.71 7.65 -12.12
N TYR A 151 -14.71 6.42 -12.61
CA TYR A 151 -14.98 6.07 -14.00
C TYR A 151 -16.38 5.48 -14.10
N ASP A 152 -17.12 5.89 -15.11
CA ASP A 152 -18.42 5.31 -15.46
C ASP A 152 -18.33 4.69 -16.86
N ARG A 153 -19.46 4.17 -17.36
CA ARG A 153 -19.51 3.47 -18.64
C ARG A 153 -18.94 4.27 -19.82
N ILE A 154 -19.04 5.61 -19.83
CA ILE A 154 -18.55 6.41 -20.96
C ILE A 154 -17.03 6.56 -20.96
N HIS A 155 -16.37 6.31 -19.82
CA HIS A 155 -14.93 6.42 -19.69
C HIS A 155 -14.20 5.07 -19.92
N ILE A 156 -14.93 3.95 -20.01
CA ILE A 156 -14.37 2.60 -20.08
C ILE A 156 -14.36 2.15 -21.55
N THR A 157 -13.28 2.48 -22.26
CA THR A 157 -13.05 2.08 -23.67
C THR A 157 -11.78 1.25 -23.80
N ALA A 158 -11.63 0.51 -24.91
CA ALA A 158 -10.44 -0.30 -25.15
C ALA A 158 -9.17 0.58 -25.19
N GLU A 159 -9.26 1.74 -25.81
CA GLU A 159 -8.18 2.73 -25.90
C GLU A 159 -7.76 3.19 -24.50
N PHE A 160 -8.73 3.49 -23.62
CA PHE A 160 -8.43 3.86 -22.25
C PHE A 160 -7.68 2.74 -21.49
N PHE A 161 -8.05 1.46 -21.69
CA PHE A 161 -7.30 0.36 -21.06
C PHE A 161 -5.88 0.25 -21.59
N GLU A 162 -5.65 0.42 -22.89
CA GLU A 162 -4.30 0.40 -23.46
C GLU A 162 -3.46 1.58 -22.96
N GLU A 163 -4.03 2.79 -22.88
CA GLU A 163 -3.36 3.96 -22.29
C GLU A 163 -2.93 3.70 -20.83
N VAL A 164 -3.83 3.15 -20.00
CA VAL A 164 -3.50 2.86 -18.59
C VAL A 164 -2.44 1.75 -18.49
N LYS A 165 -2.50 0.73 -19.35
CA LYS A 165 -1.47 -0.31 -19.40
C LYS A 165 -0.10 0.25 -19.80
N GLU A 166 -0.03 1.10 -20.82
CA GLU A 166 1.23 1.72 -21.27
C GLU A 166 1.85 2.59 -20.17
N LEU A 167 1.04 3.32 -19.41
CA LEU A 167 1.50 4.10 -18.26
C LEU A 167 2.11 3.22 -17.16
N GLU A 168 1.61 1.99 -17.00
CA GLU A 168 2.11 1.03 -16.00
C GLU A 168 3.26 0.16 -16.53
N ASP A 169 3.29 -0.21 -17.81
CA ASP A 169 4.39 -0.96 -18.44
C ASP A 169 5.69 -0.15 -18.46
N LEU A 170 5.61 1.19 -18.51
CA LEU A 170 6.77 2.07 -18.31
C LEU A 170 7.35 2.01 -16.87
N SER A 171 6.73 1.25 -15.97
CA SER A 171 7.17 1.02 -14.59
C SER A 171 7.47 -0.46 -14.26
N LEU A 172 7.23 -1.37 -15.22
CA LEU A 172 7.58 -2.80 -15.18
C LEU A 172 8.97 -3.03 -15.77
#